data_AF-X1EXK0-F1
#
_entry.id   AF-X1EXK0-F1
#
_cell.length_a   1.000
_cell.length_b   1.000
_cell.length_c   1.000
_cell.angle_alpha   90.00
_cell.angle_beta   90.00
_cell.angle_gamma   90.00
#
_symmetry.space_group_name_H-M   'P 1'
#
loop_
_entity.id
_entity.type
_entity.pdbx_description
1 polymer ?
#
loop_
_entity_poly.entity_id
_entity_poly.type
_entity_poly.pdbx_seq_one_letter_code
_entity_poly.pdbx_strand_id
1 'polypeptide(L)'
;HEFVPTRKFLKLAEETKDLVDGWNVTDSAAGFPAPAGTVVSCILKSKYPEKIVIPIFILHYKGPVEVGGLALASDIIGLDGLALTMGDKPAYGEPIKMLPSSEKAREFLSTKVKLKNLKLGCLISARRSAEDNI
;
A
#
# COMPACT_ATOMS: atom_id res chain seq x y z
N HIS A 1 -4.79 -0.73 12.19
CA HIS A 1 -4.52 -2.18 12.32
C HIS A 1 -3.94 -2.71 11.01
N GLU A 2 -2.90 -3.54 11.02
CA GLU A 2 -2.39 -4.15 9.79
C GLU A 2 -3.26 -5.32 9.36
N PHE A 3 -3.60 -5.34 8.09
CA PHE A 3 -4.59 -6.20 7.49
C PHE A 3 -3.96 -6.89 6.28
N VAL A 4 -3.71 -8.20 6.39
CA VAL A 4 -3.30 -9.01 5.24
C VAL A 4 -4.56 -9.53 4.55
N PRO A 5 -4.81 -9.19 3.27
CA PRO A 5 -5.99 -9.64 2.57
C PRO A 5 -6.06 -11.17 2.50
N THR A 6 -7.16 -11.72 3.00
CA THR A 6 -7.50 -13.13 2.82
C THR A 6 -8.80 -13.27 2.02
N ARG A 7 -9.18 -14.49 1.66
CA ARG A 7 -10.49 -14.75 1.06
C ARG A 7 -11.67 -14.34 1.96
N LYS A 8 -11.43 -14.11 3.26
CA LYS A 8 -12.44 -13.75 4.27
C LYS A 8 -12.31 -12.30 4.74
N PHE A 9 -11.64 -11.44 3.97
CA PHE A 9 -11.29 -10.08 4.38
C PHE A 9 -12.52 -9.25 4.83
N LEU A 10 -13.68 -9.40 4.16
CA LEU A 10 -14.91 -8.69 4.54
C LEU A 10 -15.42 -9.08 5.93
N LYS A 11 -15.34 -10.36 6.29
CA LYS A 11 -15.73 -10.83 7.62
C LYS A 11 -14.83 -10.23 8.69
N LEU A 12 -13.51 -10.25 8.46
CA LEU A 12 -12.55 -9.65 9.38
C LEU A 12 -12.75 -8.14 9.54
N ALA A 13 -13.06 -7.44 8.45
CA ALA A 13 -13.36 -6.01 8.51
C ALA A 13 -14.63 -5.74 9.32
N GLU A 14 -15.70 -6.53 9.15
CA GLU A 14 -16.93 -6.41 9.95
C GLU A 14 -16.68 -6.65 11.44
N GLU A 15 -15.85 -7.63 11.79
CA GLU A 15 -15.52 -7.96 13.19
C GLU A 15 -14.62 -6.91 13.85
N THR A 16 -13.84 -6.16 13.08
CA THR A 16 -12.84 -5.21 13.60
C THR A 16 -13.21 -3.74 13.46
N LYS A 17 -14.21 -3.39 12.64
CA LYS A 17 -14.55 -2.00 12.31
C LYS A 17 -14.75 -1.10 13.54
N ASP A 18 -15.37 -1.61 14.60
CA ASP A 18 -15.67 -0.82 15.80
C ASP A 18 -14.50 -0.77 16.80
N LEU A 19 -13.43 -1.53 16.52
CA LEU A 19 -12.24 -1.65 17.36
C LEU A 19 -11.05 -0.85 16.83
N VAL A 20 -11.14 -0.29 15.62
CA VAL A 20 -10.02 0.38 14.95
C VAL A 20 -10.46 1.65 14.23
N ASP A 21 -9.56 2.62 14.14
CA ASP A 21 -9.76 3.83 13.33
C ASP A 21 -9.57 3.55 11.83
N GLY A 22 -8.88 2.46 11.49
CA GLY A 22 -8.57 2.12 10.11
C GLY A 22 -7.62 0.95 9.93
N TRP A 23 -7.35 0.66 8.65
CA TRP A 23 -6.56 -0.48 8.20
C TRP A 23 -5.41 -0.05 7.30
N ASN A 24 -4.23 -0.60 7.62
CA ASN A 24 -3.13 -0.67 6.67
C ASN A 24 -3.25 -2.00 5.94
N VAL A 25 -3.34 -2.00 4.61
CA VAL A 25 -3.63 -3.20 3.83
C VAL A 25 -2.38 -3.67 3.08
N THR A 26 -1.81 -4.79 3.51
CA THR A 26 -0.53 -5.28 3.00
C THR A 26 -0.71 -6.10 1.72
N ASP A 27 -0.03 -5.71 0.65
CA ASP A 27 0.00 -6.50 -0.58
C ASP A 27 0.83 -7.77 -0.43
N SER A 28 0.24 -8.93 -0.77
CA SER A 28 0.98 -10.18 -1.07
C SER A 28 2.11 -10.48 -0.08
N ALA A 29 1.80 -10.51 1.21
CA ALA A 29 2.77 -10.68 2.28
C ALA A 29 3.72 -11.88 2.02
N ALA A 30 5.01 -11.70 2.34
CA ALA A 30 6.09 -12.65 2.06
C ALA A 30 6.20 -13.08 0.58
N GLY A 31 5.66 -12.29 -0.35
CA GLY A 31 5.75 -12.54 -1.78
C GLY A 31 4.85 -13.65 -2.30
N PHE A 32 3.81 -14.03 -1.54
CA PHE A 32 2.81 -15.01 -1.98
C PHE A 32 1.62 -14.33 -2.66
N PRO A 33 1.01 -14.96 -3.68
CA PRO A 33 -0.21 -14.44 -4.28
C PRO A 33 -1.34 -14.28 -3.25
N ALA A 34 -1.88 -13.07 -3.17
CA ALA A 34 -3.01 -12.71 -2.32
C ALA A 34 -3.98 -11.82 -3.10
N PRO A 35 -5.23 -11.63 -2.63
CA PRO A 35 -6.09 -10.58 -3.15
C PRO A 35 -5.33 -9.24 -3.13
N ALA A 36 -5.38 -8.50 -4.24
CA ALA A 36 -4.68 -7.23 -4.35
C ALA A 36 -5.15 -6.27 -3.24
N GLY A 37 -4.21 -5.79 -2.43
CA GLY A 37 -4.45 -4.90 -1.31
C GLY A 37 -5.09 -3.59 -1.74
N THR A 38 -4.72 -3.04 -2.90
CA THR A 38 -5.42 -1.87 -3.47
C THR A 38 -6.91 -2.12 -3.69
N VAL A 39 -7.27 -3.25 -4.29
CA VAL A 39 -8.68 -3.58 -4.56
C VAL A 39 -9.46 -3.74 -3.26
N VAL A 40 -8.86 -4.44 -2.30
CA VAL A 40 -9.42 -4.63 -0.96
C VAL A 40 -9.60 -3.28 -0.26
N SER A 41 -8.60 -2.41 -0.31
CA SER A 41 -8.67 -1.06 0.25
C SER A 41 -9.79 -0.23 -0.38
N CYS A 42 -9.95 -0.26 -1.70
CA CYS A 42 -11.04 0.44 -2.37
C CYS A 42 -12.41 -0.06 -1.90
N ILE A 43 -12.59 -1.39 -1.75
CA ILE A 43 -13.83 -1.97 -1.22
C ILE A 43 -14.07 -1.53 0.23
N LEU A 44 -13.03 -1.54 1.07
CA LEU A 44 -13.13 -1.12 2.47
C LEU A 44 -13.51 0.36 2.58
N LYS A 45 -12.87 1.24 1.80
CA LYS A 45 -13.18 2.66 1.82
C LYS A 45 -14.59 2.95 1.32
N SER A 46 -15.05 2.25 0.29
CA SER A 46 -16.43 2.39 -0.18
C SER A 46 -17.46 1.90 0.84
N LYS A 47 -17.14 0.86 1.63
CA LYS A 47 -18.07 0.31 2.64
C LYS A 47 -18.03 1.08 3.98
N TYR A 48 -16.86 1.57 4.35
CA TYR A 48 -16.60 2.27 5.61
C TYR A 48 -15.89 3.61 5.32
N PRO A 49 -16.59 4.59 4.73
CA PRO A 49 -15.99 5.84 4.25
C PRO A 49 -15.29 6.65 5.35
N GLU A 50 -15.75 6.52 6.59
CA GLU A 50 -15.21 7.18 7.77
C GLU A 50 -13.88 6.59 8.26
N LYS A 51 -13.54 5.36 7.85
CA LYS A 51 -12.32 4.68 8.29
C LYS A 51 -11.11 5.11 7.47
N ILE A 52 -9.96 5.14 8.13
CA ILE A 52 -8.67 5.36 7.48
C ILE A 52 -8.27 4.08 6.74
N VAL A 53 -7.96 4.18 5.45
CA VAL A 53 -7.51 3.03 4.65
C VAL A 53 -6.25 3.38 3.88
N ILE A 54 -5.17 2.64 4.16
CA ILE A 54 -3.85 2.86 3.58
C ILE A 54 -3.32 1.53 3.01
N PRO A 55 -3.41 1.28 1.70
CA PRO A 55 -2.67 0.17 1.10
C PRO A 55 -1.15 0.35 1.26
N ILE A 56 -0.45 -0.78 1.38
CA ILE A 56 1.02 -0.84 1.38
C ILE A 56 1.46 -1.50 0.08
N PHE A 57 2.19 -0.77 -0.75
CA PHE A 57 2.80 -1.31 -1.96
C PHE A 57 4.18 -1.86 -1.65
N ILE A 58 4.38 -3.11 -2.05
CA ILE A 58 5.69 -3.75 -2.08
C ILE A 58 6.26 -3.64 -3.50
N LEU A 59 7.29 -2.82 -3.66
CA LEU A 59 7.82 -2.41 -4.96
C LEU A 59 8.60 -3.52 -5.67
N HIS A 60 9.18 -4.47 -4.93
CA HIS A 60 9.79 -5.65 -5.55
C HIS A 60 8.78 -6.52 -6.33
N TYR A 61 7.47 -6.31 -6.17
CA TYR A 61 6.43 -7.12 -6.82
C TYR A 61 5.77 -6.39 -8.00
N LYS A 62 6.07 -5.10 -8.23
CA LYS A 62 5.31 -4.27 -9.18
C LYS A 62 6.20 -3.42 -10.06
N GLY A 63 5.87 -3.37 -11.34
CA GLY A 63 6.49 -2.44 -12.29
C GLY A 63 5.96 -0.99 -12.12
N PRO A 64 6.64 0.02 -12.69
CA PRO A 64 6.24 1.42 -12.56
C PRO A 64 4.82 1.70 -13.09
N VAL A 65 4.42 1.05 -14.20
CA VAL A 65 3.08 1.19 -14.78
C VAL A 65 2.01 0.69 -13.82
N GLU A 66 2.23 -0.46 -13.20
CA GLU A 66 1.30 -1.04 -12.23
C GLU A 66 1.22 -0.18 -10.96
N VAL A 67 2.37 0.25 -10.43
CA VAL A 67 2.44 1.17 -9.28
C VAL A 67 1.64 2.45 -9.55
N GLY A 68 1.84 3.08 -10.71
CA GLY A 68 1.10 4.29 -11.10
C GLY A 68 -0.40 4.04 -11.25
N GLY A 69 -0.80 2.96 -11.92
CA GLY A 69 -2.20 2.61 -12.13
C GLY A 69 -2.96 2.34 -10.82
N LEU A 70 -2.36 1.56 -9.92
CA LEU A 70 -2.95 1.26 -8.61
C LEU A 70 -3.00 2.49 -7.70
N ALA A 71 -2.00 3.37 -7.78
CA ALA A 71 -2.00 4.63 -7.03
C ALA A 71 -3.06 5.61 -7.54
N LEU A 72 -3.28 5.70 -8.86
CA LEU A 72 -4.37 6.48 -9.44
C LEU A 72 -5.74 5.95 -9.00
N ALA A 73 -5.94 4.63 -8.99
CA ALA A 73 -7.16 4.05 -8.47
C ALA A 73 -7.40 4.44 -7.00
N SER A 74 -6.34 4.43 -6.19
CA SER A 74 -6.38 4.84 -4.79
C SER A 74 -6.76 6.31 -4.62
N ASP A 75 -6.19 7.19 -5.44
CA ASP A 75 -6.48 8.64 -5.46
C ASP A 75 -7.92 8.93 -5.90
N ILE A 76 -8.40 8.25 -6.94
CA ILE A 76 -9.77 8.42 -7.47
C ILE A 76 -10.84 7.98 -6.47
N ILE A 77 -10.62 6.84 -5.80
CA ILE A 77 -11.55 6.32 -4.80
C ILE A 77 -11.51 7.13 -3.50
N GLY A 78 -10.45 7.92 -3.28
CA GLY A 78 -10.30 8.74 -2.08
C GLY A 78 -9.79 7.93 -0.88
N LEU A 79 -8.83 7.02 -1.11
CA LEU A 79 -8.08 6.40 -0.02
C LEU A 79 -7.27 7.46 0.74
N ASP A 80 -7.04 7.24 2.03
CA ASP A 80 -6.46 8.25 2.92
C ASP A 80 -4.95 8.41 2.74
N GLY A 81 -4.30 7.38 2.19
CA GLY A 81 -2.90 7.42 1.82
C GLY A 81 -2.43 6.14 1.15
N LEU A 82 -1.15 6.11 0.79
CA LEU A 82 -0.44 4.98 0.22
C LEU A 82 0.95 4.92 0.84
N ALA A 83 1.29 3.76 1.43
CA ALA A 83 2.61 3.49 1.95
C ALA A 83 3.44 2.69 0.93
N LEU A 84 4.68 3.12 0.70
CA LEU A 84 5.62 2.48 -0.21
C LEU A 84 6.74 1.80 0.59
N THR A 85 7.06 0.57 0.19
CA THR A 85 8.23 -0.15 0.70
C THR A 85 8.85 -0.99 -0.40
N MET A 86 10.17 -1.19 -0.35
CA MET A 86 10.81 -2.17 -1.23
C MET A 86 10.31 -3.59 -0.94
N GLY A 87 10.13 -3.90 0.35
CA GLY A 87 9.78 -5.22 0.88
C GLY A 87 10.80 -6.31 0.56
N ASP A 88 10.46 -7.54 0.92
CA ASP A 88 11.33 -8.71 0.73
C ASP A 88 11.30 -9.24 -0.71
N LYS A 89 12.22 -10.16 -1.03
CA LYS A 89 12.21 -10.87 -2.32
C LYS A 89 10.88 -11.64 -2.48
N PRO A 90 10.25 -11.64 -3.67
CA PRO A 90 9.05 -12.44 -3.88
C PRO A 90 9.34 -13.94 -3.73
N ALA A 91 8.37 -14.70 -3.22
CA ALA A 91 8.46 -16.16 -3.17
C ALA A 91 8.38 -16.80 -4.58
N TYR A 92 7.76 -16.09 -5.53
CA TYR A 92 7.61 -16.53 -6.91
C TYR A 92 8.16 -15.46 -7.87
N GLY A 93 9.09 -15.86 -8.74
CA GLY A 93 9.73 -14.98 -9.70
C GLY A 93 10.92 -14.21 -9.12
N GLU A 94 11.31 -13.14 -9.80
CA GLU A 94 12.44 -12.30 -9.42
C GLU A 94 11.96 -10.89 -9.02
N PRO A 95 12.67 -10.23 -8.09
CA PRO A 95 12.29 -8.90 -7.63
C PRO A 95 12.40 -7.89 -8.76
N ILE A 96 11.37 -7.07 -8.92
CA ILE A 96 11.35 -5.95 -9.86
C ILE A 96 12.17 -4.80 -9.27
N LYS A 97 13.15 -4.30 -10.04
CA LYS A 97 14.11 -3.26 -9.59
C LYS A 97 14.05 -1.96 -10.40
N MET A 98 12.99 -1.76 -11.18
CA MET A 98 12.83 -0.57 -12.04
C MET A 98 12.61 0.71 -11.23
N LEU A 99 12.02 0.61 -10.04
CA LEU A 99 11.97 1.69 -9.06
C LEU A 99 13.08 1.43 -8.03
N PRO A 100 14.09 2.31 -7.92
CA PRO A 100 15.31 2.00 -7.17
C PRO A 100 15.16 2.13 -5.65
N SER A 101 14.18 2.91 -5.18
CA SER A 101 13.87 3.05 -3.76
C SER A 101 12.41 3.47 -3.55
N SER A 102 11.92 3.38 -2.31
CA SER A 102 10.58 3.85 -1.94
C SER A 102 10.44 5.37 -2.10
N GLU A 103 11.48 6.14 -1.83
CA GLU A 103 11.53 7.59 -2.02
C GLU A 103 11.47 7.96 -3.50
N LYS A 104 12.18 7.22 -4.36
CA LYS A 104 12.12 7.42 -5.81
C LYS A 104 10.78 6.99 -6.39
N ALA A 105 10.14 5.96 -5.84
CA ALA A 105 8.76 5.63 -6.18
C ALA A 105 7.79 6.74 -5.76
N ARG A 106 7.96 7.31 -4.55
CA ARG A 106 7.18 8.44 -4.07
C ARG A 106 7.33 9.66 -4.97
N GLU A 107 8.56 10.00 -5.34
CA GLU A 107 8.88 11.08 -6.29
C GLU A 107 8.24 10.83 -7.67
N PHE A 108 8.31 9.59 -8.17
CA PHE A 108 7.65 9.20 -9.42
C PHE A 108 6.13 9.44 -9.36
N LEU A 109 5.48 9.00 -8.27
CA LEU A 109 4.04 9.18 -8.09
C LEU A 109 3.64 10.67 -7.98
N SER A 110 4.41 11.48 -7.25
CA SER A 110 4.09 12.91 -7.09
C SER A 110 4.40 13.74 -8.34
N THR A 111 5.48 13.44 -9.07
CA THR A 111 5.95 14.30 -10.17
C THR A 111 5.52 13.82 -11.56
N LYS A 112 5.48 12.51 -11.80
CA LYS A 112 5.18 11.93 -13.11
C LYS A 112 3.71 11.50 -13.21
N VAL A 113 3.23 10.77 -12.19
CA VAL A 113 1.81 10.34 -12.14
C VAL A 113 0.90 11.49 -11.72
N LYS A 114 1.40 12.43 -10.91
CA LYS A 114 0.69 13.64 -10.47
C LYS A 114 -0.60 13.35 -9.70
N LEU A 115 -0.49 12.47 -8.70
CA LEU A 115 -1.57 12.24 -7.74
C LEU A 115 -1.94 13.54 -7.02
N LYS A 116 -3.23 13.76 -6.79
CA LYS A 116 -3.75 15.06 -6.30
C LYS A 116 -4.09 15.04 -4.83
N ASN A 117 -4.77 14.00 -4.36
CA ASN A 117 -5.37 13.96 -3.02
C ASN A 117 -4.75 12.86 -2.14
N LEU A 118 -4.21 11.81 -2.75
CA LEU A 118 -3.60 10.69 -2.04
C LEU A 118 -2.30 11.10 -1.32
N LYS A 119 -2.28 10.95 0.01
CA LYS A 119 -1.05 11.14 0.81
C LYS A 119 -0.08 9.99 0.54
N LEU A 120 1.19 10.31 0.35
CA LEU A 120 2.23 9.31 0.08
C LEU A 120 3.20 9.22 1.25
N GLY A 121 3.46 7.98 1.71
CA GLY A 121 4.41 7.69 2.78
C GLY A 121 5.39 6.57 2.41
N CYS A 122 6.49 6.49 3.14
CA CYS A 122 7.45 5.39 3.12
C CYS A 122 7.53 4.77 4.53
N LEU A 123 7.94 3.50 4.62
CA LEU A 123 8.21 2.89 5.92
C LEU A 123 9.58 3.33 6.45
N ILE A 124 9.63 3.68 7.73
CA ILE A 124 10.88 4.05 8.44
C ILE A 124 11.37 2.88 9.29
N SER A 125 12.69 2.80 9.49
CA SER A 125 13.30 1.78 10.35
C SER A 125 13.79 2.39 11.64
N ALA A 126 13.21 1.95 12.76
CA ALA A 126 13.65 2.35 14.11
C ALA A 126 15.05 1.81 14.49
N ARG A 127 15.66 0.97 13.64
CA ARG A 127 17.05 0.51 13.81
C ARG A 127 18.08 1.56 13.38
N ARG A 128 17.64 2.63 12.71
CA ARG A 128 18.47 3.73 12.24
C ARG A 128 18.04 5.02 12.94
N SER A 129 18.93 6.00 13.01
CA SER A 129 18.59 7.28 13.63
C SER A 129 17.50 8.01 12.82
N ALA A 130 16.88 9.03 13.41
CA ALA A 130 15.93 9.84 12.68
C ALA A 130 16.59 10.55 11.48
N GLU A 131 17.84 11.01 11.64
CA GLU A 131 18.58 11.65 10.56
C GLU A 131 18.87 10.68 9.40
N ASP A 132 19.09 9.40 9.68
CA ASP A 132 19.31 8.37 8.65
C ASP A 132 18.05 7.99 7.86
N ASN A 133 16.86 8.38 8.35
CA ASN A 133 15.56 8.04 7.76
C ASN A 133 14.89 9.21 7.01
N ILE A 134 15.47 10.43 7.06
CA ILE A 134 14.92 11.67 6.47
C ILE A 134 15.78 12.11 5.29
#